data_AF-A0AA43UBA5-F1
#
_entry.id   AF-A0AA43UBA5-F1
#
_cell.length_a   1.000
_cell.length_b   1.000
_cell.length_c   1.000
_cell.angle_alpha   90.00
_cell.angle_beta   90.00
_cell.angle_gamma   90.00
#
_symmetry.space_group_name_H-M   'P 1'
#
loop_
_entity.id
_entity.type
_entity.pdbx_description
1 polymer ?
#
loop_
_entity_poly.entity_id
_entity_poly.type
_entity_poly.pdbx_seq_one_letter_code
_entity_poly.pdbx_strand_id
1 'polypeptide(L)'
;MIYSWYQAHWQALLLLQAALGTWVFAYGLKRRPHFIRRAAFSLAVGALLAEGATRLLWHFCGWAQLLTVSLIYGLLILVGFICFEESIWTVMFVASSGYMLLYIASNIKQLLRLWPWVNGFMQTDVGLICIDALCYGGCYLLAHRVFRHETDRVEVEFNDRLKVAFSVGVLL
;
A
#
# COMPACT_ATOMS: atom_id res chain seq x y z
N MET A 1 -18.45 18.36 -0.09
CA MET A 1 -18.55 17.35 0.99
C MET A 1 -17.71 16.15 0.56
N ILE A 2 -16.62 15.86 1.26
CA ILE A 2 -15.92 14.58 1.10
C ILE A 2 -16.78 13.56 1.87
N TYR A 3 -17.18 12.49 1.21
CA TYR A 3 -18.17 11.53 1.74
C TYR A 3 -17.71 10.92 3.08
N SER A 4 -18.59 10.98 4.08
CA SER A 4 -18.33 10.52 5.46
C SER A 4 -17.90 9.05 5.52
N TRP A 5 -18.46 8.23 4.62
CA TRP A 5 -18.10 6.81 4.45
C TRP A 5 -16.64 6.60 4.03
N TYR A 6 -16.14 7.43 3.11
CA TYR A 6 -14.80 7.30 2.55
C TYR A 6 -13.74 7.75 3.55
N GLN A 7 -14.03 8.82 4.30
CA GLN A 7 -13.19 9.23 5.43
C GLN A 7 -13.18 8.21 6.57
N ALA A 8 -14.33 7.57 6.85
CA ALA A 8 -14.45 6.61 7.94
C ALA A 8 -13.61 5.32 7.73
N HIS A 9 -13.42 4.89 6.49
CA HIS A 9 -12.70 3.66 6.13
C HIS A 9 -11.39 3.91 5.37
N TRP A 10 -10.91 5.16 5.39
CA TRP A 10 -9.71 5.58 4.67
C TRP A 10 -8.48 4.71 4.99
N GLN A 11 -8.33 4.30 6.25
CA GLN A 11 -7.20 3.49 6.72
C GLN A 11 -7.24 2.06 6.16
N ALA A 12 -8.43 1.44 6.11
CA ALA A 12 -8.61 0.13 5.52
C ALA A 12 -8.38 0.16 4.00
N LEU A 13 -8.84 1.22 3.33
CA LEU A 13 -8.59 1.45 1.91
C LEU A 13 -7.10 1.65 1.61
N LEU A 14 -6.38 2.42 2.44
CA LEU A 14 -4.94 2.59 2.33
C LEU A 14 -4.18 1.27 2.46
N LEU A 15 -4.56 0.44 3.45
CA LEU A 15 -3.93 -0.86 3.65
C LEU A 15 -4.18 -1.79 2.46
N LEU A 16 -5.40 -1.80 1.91
CA LEU A 16 -5.75 -2.57 0.72
C LEU A 16 -4.97 -2.11 -0.51
N GLN A 17 -4.92 -0.80 -0.75
CA GLN A 17 -4.16 -0.24 -1.88
C GLN A 17 -2.66 -0.50 -1.72
N ALA A 18 -2.09 -0.31 -0.52
CA ALA A 18 -0.70 -0.64 -0.24
C ALA A 18 -0.40 -2.13 -0.48
N ALA A 19 -1.31 -3.03 -0.08
CA ALA A 19 -1.19 -4.46 -0.32
C ALA A 19 -1.23 -4.80 -1.82
N LEU A 20 -2.12 -4.16 -2.59
CA LEU A 20 -2.18 -4.32 -4.05
C LEU A 20 -0.88 -3.85 -4.71
N GLY A 21 -0.35 -2.68 -4.31
CA GLY A 21 0.95 -2.19 -4.78
C GLY A 21 2.09 -3.17 -4.44
N THR A 22 2.07 -3.73 -3.22
CA THR A 22 3.04 -4.73 -2.76
C THR A 22 2.96 -6.02 -3.60
N TRP A 23 1.75 -6.46 -3.95
CA TRP A 23 1.56 -7.66 -4.78
C TRP A 23 2.01 -7.49 -6.23
N VAL A 24 2.03 -6.27 -6.76
CA VAL A 24 2.60 -5.98 -8.09
C VAL A 24 4.10 -6.29 -8.11
N PHE A 25 4.83 -5.92 -7.06
CA PHE A 25 6.27 -6.20 -6.91
C PHE A 25 6.55 -7.64 -6.46
N ALA A 26 5.63 -8.24 -5.69
CA ALA A 26 5.74 -9.60 -5.22
C ALA A 26 5.38 -10.68 -6.27
N TYR A 27 5.19 -10.31 -7.53
CA TYR A 27 4.73 -11.22 -8.59
C TYR A 27 5.65 -12.45 -8.76
N GLY A 28 6.97 -12.26 -8.63
CA GLY A 28 7.98 -13.32 -8.72
C GLY A 28 8.25 -14.08 -7.42
N LEU A 29 7.69 -13.65 -6.28
CA LEU A 29 8.00 -14.28 -4.98
C LEU A 29 7.24 -15.59 -4.77
N LYS A 30 7.86 -16.51 -4.02
CA LYS A 30 7.24 -17.80 -3.72
C LYS A 30 6.05 -17.63 -2.77
N ARG A 31 4.86 -17.97 -3.27
CA ARG A 31 3.58 -17.83 -2.53
C ARG A 31 3.36 -19.00 -1.59
N ARG A 32 2.88 -18.74 -0.38
CA ARG A 32 2.46 -19.80 0.55
C ARG A 32 1.20 -20.52 0.07
N PRO A 33 1.00 -21.80 0.45
CA PRO A 33 -0.24 -22.51 0.18
C PRO A 33 -1.43 -21.80 0.84
N HIS A 34 -2.56 -21.77 0.13
CA HIS A 34 -3.78 -21.01 0.50
C HIS A 34 -3.58 -19.48 0.54
N PHE A 35 -2.76 -18.93 -0.37
CA PHE A 35 -2.50 -17.50 -0.50
C PHE A 35 -3.76 -16.63 -0.41
N ILE A 36 -4.79 -16.92 -1.21
CA ILE A 36 -6.01 -16.09 -1.26
C ILE A 36 -6.72 -16.06 0.10
N ARG A 37 -6.84 -17.20 0.78
CA ARG A 37 -7.47 -17.28 2.11
C ARG A 37 -6.64 -16.56 3.16
N ARG A 38 -5.31 -16.74 3.12
CA ARG A 38 -4.38 -16.08 4.04
C ARG A 38 -4.38 -14.56 3.86
N ALA A 39 -4.35 -14.10 2.62
CA ALA A 39 -4.43 -12.69 2.23
C ALA A 39 -5.77 -12.06 2.64
N ALA A 40 -6.88 -12.72 2.35
CA ALA A 40 -8.20 -12.23 2.74
C ALA A 40 -8.32 -12.13 4.27
N PHE A 41 -7.85 -13.15 5.00
CA PHE A 41 -7.88 -13.15 6.46
C PHE A 41 -6.94 -12.09 7.06
N SER A 42 -5.70 -11.98 6.57
CA SER A 42 -4.72 -11.03 7.08
C SER A 42 -5.09 -9.58 6.77
N LEU A 43 -5.67 -9.31 5.60
CA LEU A 43 -6.19 -7.99 5.25
C LEU A 43 -7.43 -7.63 6.07
N ALA A 44 -8.35 -8.57 6.29
CA ALA A 44 -9.54 -8.32 7.12
C ALA A 44 -9.15 -8.02 8.57
N VAL A 45 -8.25 -8.81 9.15
CA VAL A 45 -7.74 -8.57 10.50
C VAL A 45 -6.92 -7.27 10.56
N GLY A 46 -6.08 -7.01 9.56
CA GLY A 46 -5.29 -5.79 9.46
C GLY A 46 -6.14 -4.53 9.33
N ALA A 47 -7.23 -4.57 8.56
CA ALA A 47 -8.17 -3.46 8.44
C ALA A 47 -8.88 -3.16 9.76
N LEU A 48 -9.37 -4.19 10.46
CA LEU A 48 -10.01 -4.03 11.77
C LEU A 48 -9.03 -3.47 12.81
N LEU A 49 -7.79 -3.96 12.83
CA LEU A 49 -6.75 -3.46 13.72
C LEU A 49 -6.36 -2.02 13.39
N ALA A 50 -6.22 -1.68 12.11
CA ALA A 50 -5.91 -0.33 11.67
C ALA A 50 -7.01 0.65 12.10
N GLU A 51 -8.29 0.33 11.86
CA GLU A 51 -9.39 1.22 12.25
C GLU A 51 -9.52 1.37 13.77
N GLY A 52 -9.45 0.25 14.51
CA GLY A 52 -9.56 0.26 15.97
C GLY A 52 -8.42 1.02 16.64
N ALA A 53 -7.18 0.71 16.27
CA ALA A 53 -6.00 1.34 16.86
C ALA A 53 -5.89 2.81 16.48
N THR A 54 -6.25 3.19 15.26
CA THR A 54 -6.14 4.59 14.84
C THR A 54 -7.18 5.47 15.54
N ARG A 55 -8.42 4.98 15.71
CA ARG A 55 -9.43 5.70 16.51
C ARG A 55 -8.97 5.92 17.95
N LEU A 56 -8.29 4.93 18.52
CA LEU A 56 -7.70 5.04 19.85
C LEU A 56 -6.54 6.07 19.87
N LEU A 57 -5.61 5.97 18.92
CA LEU A 57 -4.42 6.82 18.84
C LEU A 57 -4.77 8.31 18.67
N TRP A 58 -5.76 8.62 17.83
CA TRP A 58 -6.24 9.98 17.62
C TRP A 58 -6.87 10.62 18.86
N HIS A 59 -7.39 9.81 19.78
CA HIS A 59 -7.97 10.31 21.01
C HIS A 59 -6.91 10.70 22.06
N PHE A 60 -5.76 10.03 22.06
CA PHE A 60 -4.78 10.13 23.13
C PHE A 60 -3.49 10.88 22.77
N CYS A 61 -3.13 11.04 21.49
CA CYS A 61 -1.77 11.45 21.13
C CYS A 61 -1.70 12.50 20.02
N GLY A 62 -0.95 13.59 20.25
CA GLY A 62 -0.62 14.58 19.20
C GLY A 62 0.25 14.01 18.07
N TRP A 63 0.92 12.87 18.31
CA TRP A 63 1.71 12.11 17.34
C TRP A 63 0.90 11.02 16.61
N ALA A 64 -0.43 11.04 16.73
CA ALA A 64 -1.31 10.00 16.19
C ALA A 64 -1.06 9.72 14.70
N GLN A 65 -0.74 10.75 13.91
CA GLN A 65 -0.52 10.60 12.47
C GLN A 65 0.72 9.75 12.16
N LEU A 66 1.85 9.99 12.83
CA LEU A 66 3.07 9.20 12.69
C LEU A 66 2.86 7.76 13.16
N LEU A 67 2.21 7.57 14.31
CA LEU A 67 1.92 6.23 14.85
C LEU A 67 0.96 5.45 13.95
N THR A 68 -0.01 6.11 13.32
CA THR A 68 -0.94 5.49 12.36
C THR A 68 -0.19 4.99 11.13
N VAL A 69 0.70 5.82 10.57
CA VAL A 69 1.49 5.43 9.38
C VAL A 69 2.41 4.26 9.71
N SER A 70 3.13 4.32 10.82
CA SER A 70 3.97 3.22 11.29
C SER A 70 3.18 1.94 11.55
N LEU A 71 1.97 2.05 12.09
CA LEU A 71 1.09 0.89 12.31
C LEU A 71 0.64 0.26 10.98
N ILE A 72 0.16 1.06 10.02
CA ILE A 72 -0.25 0.58 8.70
C ILE A 72 0.92 -0.10 7.99
N TYR A 73 2.11 0.49 8.08
CA TYR A 73 3.33 -0.07 7.49
C TYR A 73 3.73 -1.39 8.16
N GLY A 74 3.69 -1.48 9.49
CA GLY A 74 3.94 -2.71 10.23
C GLY A 74 2.94 -3.82 9.90
N LEU A 75 1.65 -3.47 9.77
CA LEU A 75 0.59 -4.41 9.35
C LEU A 75 0.82 -4.90 7.91
N LEU A 76 1.27 -4.02 7.01
CA LEU A 76 1.60 -4.39 5.63
C LEU A 76 2.74 -5.42 5.56
N ILE A 77 3.80 -5.22 6.36
CA ILE A 77 4.91 -6.19 6.47
C ILE A 77 4.40 -7.52 7.02
N LEU A 78 3.55 -7.49 8.05
CA LEU A 78 2.98 -8.69 8.66
C LEU A 78 2.08 -9.46 7.67
N VAL A 79 1.27 -8.76 6.89
CA VAL A 79 0.46 -9.34 5.79
C VAL A 79 1.38 -9.99 4.76
N GLY A 80 2.44 -9.30 4.32
CA GLY A 80 3.43 -9.84 3.38
C GLY A 80 4.09 -11.11 3.91
N PHE A 81 4.49 -11.12 5.18
CA PHE A 81 5.18 -12.27 5.80
C PHE A 81 4.27 -13.51 5.92
N ILE A 82 2.97 -13.31 6.18
CA ILE A 82 1.99 -14.40 6.24
C ILE A 82 1.69 -14.98 4.84
N CYS A 83 1.83 -14.16 3.80
CA CYS A 83 1.46 -14.51 2.42
C CYS A 83 2.60 -15.12 1.59
N PHE A 84 3.86 -14.75 1.85
CA PHE A 84 5.03 -15.19 1.07
C PHE A 84 5.97 -16.10 1.90
N GLU A 85 6.69 -17.01 1.24
CA GLU A 85 7.72 -17.89 1.85
C GLU A 85 9.11 -17.24 1.85
N GLU A 86 9.15 -15.92 1.95
CA GLU A 86 10.37 -15.12 1.76
C GLU A 86 10.93 -14.59 3.08
N SER A 87 12.19 -14.17 3.04
CA SER A 87 12.83 -13.55 4.20
C SER A 87 12.12 -12.25 4.61
N ILE A 88 12.12 -11.92 5.91
CA ILE A 88 11.53 -10.68 6.44
C ILE A 88 12.08 -9.45 5.70
N TRP A 89 13.36 -9.46 5.32
CA TRP A 89 14.00 -8.37 4.58
C TRP A 89 13.41 -8.18 3.18
N THR A 90 13.23 -9.26 2.44
CA THR A 90 12.58 -9.24 1.11
C THR A 90 11.16 -8.69 1.23
N VAL A 91 10.42 -9.14 2.25
CA VAL A 91 9.06 -8.66 2.52
C VAL A 91 9.03 -7.18 2.85
N MET A 92 9.97 -6.68 3.67
CA MET A 92 10.08 -5.27 4.01
C MET A 92 10.38 -4.41 2.78
N PHE A 93 11.29 -4.84 1.90
CA PHE A 93 11.61 -4.15 0.66
C PHE A 93 10.42 -4.06 -0.30
N VAL A 94 9.67 -5.14 -0.42
CA VAL A 94 8.51 -5.21 -1.31
C VAL A 94 7.36 -4.37 -0.75
N ALA A 95 7.18 -4.39 0.58
CA ALA A 95 6.24 -3.53 1.28
C ALA A 95 6.59 -2.03 1.14
N SER A 96 7.86 -1.65 1.29
CA SER A 96 8.31 -0.25 1.07
C SER A 96 8.09 0.20 -0.38
N SER A 97 8.41 -0.66 -1.35
CA SER A 97 8.20 -0.38 -2.77
C SER A 97 6.70 -0.22 -3.10
N GLY A 98 5.85 -1.08 -2.55
CA GLY A 98 4.40 -0.97 -2.67
C GLY A 98 3.84 0.31 -2.04
N TYR A 99 4.37 0.70 -0.88
CA TYR A 99 3.98 1.93 -0.19
C TYR A 99 4.45 3.19 -0.94
N MET A 100 5.65 3.19 -1.53
CA MET A 100 6.12 4.29 -2.38
C MET A 100 5.22 4.46 -3.61
N LEU A 101 4.83 3.37 -4.26
CA LEU A 101 3.95 3.42 -5.42
C LEU A 101 2.56 3.96 -5.06
N LEU A 102 2.05 3.61 -3.88
CA LEU A 102 0.83 4.21 -3.32
C LEU A 102 0.99 5.72 -3.13
N TYR A 103 2.11 6.17 -2.59
CA TYR A 103 2.38 7.59 -2.36
C TYR A 103 2.46 8.38 -3.67
N ILE A 104 3.11 7.83 -4.70
CA ILE A 104 3.15 8.41 -6.05
C ILE A 104 1.74 8.53 -6.63
N ALA A 105 0.94 7.47 -6.57
CA ALA A 105 -0.45 7.50 -7.05
C ALA A 105 -1.30 8.53 -6.31
N SER A 106 -1.11 8.66 -4.99
CA SER A 106 -1.78 9.67 -4.16
C SER A 106 -1.39 11.10 -4.56
N ASN A 107 -0.10 11.35 -4.81
CA ASN A 107 0.37 12.66 -5.28
C ASN A 107 -0.18 13.01 -6.67
N ILE A 108 -0.24 12.04 -7.59
CA ILE A 108 -0.85 12.24 -8.91
C ILE A 108 -2.33 12.58 -8.76
N LYS A 109 -3.06 11.90 -7.87
CA LYS A 109 -4.45 12.22 -7.54
C LYS A 109 -4.60 13.64 -7.01
N GLN A 110 -3.70 14.08 -6.12
CA GLN A 110 -3.71 15.45 -5.59
C GLN A 110 -3.43 16.49 -6.69
N LEU A 111 -2.49 16.22 -7.59
CA LEU A 111 -2.20 17.08 -8.75
C LEU A 111 -3.40 17.17 -9.69
N LEU A 112 -4.06 16.05 -9.98
CA LEU A 112 -5.28 16.00 -10.78
C LEU A 112 -6.40 16.84 -10.17
N ARG A 113 -6.48 16.89 -8.83
CA ARG A 113 -7.47 17.70 -8.11
C ARG A 113 -7.26 19.21 -8.25
N LEU A 114 -6.07 19.66 -8.67
CA LEU A 114 -5.82 21.08 -8.96
C LEU A 114 -6.59 21.56 -10.19
N TRP A 115 -7.02 20.67 -11.09
CA TRP A 115 -7.86 21.04 -12.21
C TRP A 115 -9.33 21.21 -11.80
N PRO A 116 -9.97 22.36 -12.09
CA PRO A 116 -11.33 22.63 -11.64
C PRO A 116 -12.36 21.66 -12.20
N TRP A 117 -12.15 21.14 -13.42
CA TRP A 117 -13.04 20.16 -14.05
C TRP A 117 -12.99 18.80 -13.34
N VAL A 118 -11.78 18.37 -12.98
CA VAL A 118 -11.55 17.12 -12.23
C VAL A 118 -12.06 17.25 -10.81
N ASN A 119 -11.87 18.41 -10.17
CA ASN A 119 -12.39 18.67 -8.84
C ASN A 119 -13.93 18.69 -8.82
N GLY A 120 -14.58 19.22 -9.86
CA GLY A 120 -16.03 19.13 -10.01
C GLY A 120 -16.52 17.68 -10.19
N PHE A 121 -15.79 16.89 -10.98
CA PHE A 121 -16.11 15.47 -11.19
C PHE A 121 -15.90 14.62 -9.91
N MET A 122 -14.84 14.88 -9.15
CA MET A 122 -14.56 14.22 -7.86
C MET A 122 -15.61 14.48 -6.78
N GLN A 123 -16.48 15.47 -6.93
CA GLN A 123 -17.56 15.72 -5.98
C GLN A 123 -18.70 14.70 -6.11
N THR A 124 -18.72 13.90 -7.18
CA THR A 124 -19.64 12.78 -7.33
C THR A 124 -18.98 11.48 -6.88
N ASP A 125 -19.74 10.60 -6.20
CA ASP A 125 -19.26 9.28 -5.75
C ASP A 125 -18.61 8.47 -6.89
N VAL A 126 -19.25 8.49 -8.06
CA VAL A 126 -18.78 7.80 -9.27
C VAL A 126 -17.46 8.39 -9.74
N GLY A 127 -17.34 9.72 -9.77
CA GLY A 127 -16.13 10.40 -10.22
C GLY A 127 -14.93 10.17 -9.30
N LEU A 128 -15.16 10.11 -7.98
CA LEU A 128 -14.13 9.77 -6.99
C LEU A 128 -13.59 8.36 -7.22
N ILE A 129 -14.47 7.37 -7.38
CA ILE A 129 -14.09 5.97 -7.61
C ILE A 129 -13.38 5.80 -8.97
N CYS A 130 -13.86 6.47 -10.01
CA CYS A 130 -13.23 6.42 -11.33
C CYS A 130 -11.81 6.99 -11.32
N ILE A 131 -11.60 8.13 -10.65
CA ILE A 131 -10.26 8.73 -10.57
C ILE A 131 -9.35 7.90 -9.66
N ASP A 132 -9.86 7.32 -8.57
CA ASP A 132 -9.08 6.37 -7.77
C ASP A 132 -8.67 5.14 -8.56
N ALA A 133 -9.59 4.54 -9.32
CA ALA A 133 -9.30 3.40 -10.17
C ALA A 133 -8.25 3.76 -11.24
N LEU A 134 -8.33 4.95 -11.83
CA LEU A 134 -7.35 5.44 -12.81
C LEU A 134 -5.99 5.71 -12.19
N CYS A 135 -5.91 6.42 -11.07
CA CYS A 135 -4.65 6.78 -10.44
C CYS A 135 -3.97 5.55 -9.85
N TYR A 136 -4.65 4.82 -8.96
CA TYR A 136 -4.04 3.67 -8.30
C TYR A 136 -3.89 2.50 -9.29
N GLY A 137 -4.94 2.16 -10.03
CA GLY A 137 -4.90 1.06 -11.01
C GLY A 137 -3.94 1.34 -12.17
N GLY A 138 -3.92 2.57 -12.69
CA GLY A 138 -2.98 2.98 -13.74
C GLY A 138 -1.53 2.95 -13.27
N CYS A 139 -1.23 3.47 -12.07
CA CYS A 139 0.12 3.40 -11.49
C CYS A 139 0.55 1.95 -11.24
N TYR A 140 -0.36 1.09 -10.77
CA TYR A 140 -0.08 -0.33 -10.55
C TYR A 140 0.17 -1.08 -11.85
N LEU A 141 -0.58 -0.78 -12.92
CA LEU A 141 -0.35 -1.37 -14.24
C LEU A 141 0.96 -0.89 -14.87
N LEU A 142 1.29 0.40 -14.73
CA LEU A 142 2.55 0.95 -15.21
C LEU A 142 3.73 0.36 -14.45
N ALA A 143 3.66 0.31 -13.13
CA ALA A 143 4.68 -0.35 -12.31
C ALA A 143 4.82 -1.82 -12.67
N HIS A 144 3.71 -2.54 -12.84
CA HIS A 144 3.77 -3.93 -13.29
C HIS A 144 4.47 -4.05 -14.65
N ARG A 145 4.17 -3.18 -15.62
CA ARG A 145 4.79 -3.24 -16.94
C ARG A 145 6.28 -2.91 -16.92
N VAL A 146 6.69 -1.91 -16.14
CA VAL A 146 8.08 -1.46 -16.03
C VAL A 146 8.91 -2.47 -15.24
N PHE A 147 8.42 -2.88 -14.07
CA PHE A 147 9.17 -3.75 -13.16
C PHE A 147 9.09 -5.23 -13.51
N ARG A 148 8.13 -5.68 -14.33
CA ARG A 148 8.07 -7.08 -14.82
C ARG A 148 9.35 -7.51 -15.51
N HIS A 149 10.09 -6.59 -16.13
CA HIS A 149 11.34 -6.92 -16.82
C HIS A 149 12.56 -6.97 -15.89
N GLU A 150 12.49 -6.31 -14.72
CA GLU A 150 13.56 -6.31 -13.70
C GLU A 150 13.33 -7.39 -12.63
N THR A 151 12.09 -7.74 -12.28
CA THR A 151 11.82 -8.75 -11.25
C THR A 151 12.29 -10.15 -11.62
N ASP A 152 12.43 -10.48 -12.92
CA ASP A 152 13.06 -11.73 -13.38
C ASP A 152 14.59 -11.75 -13.16
N ARG A 153 15.25 -10.59 -12.97
CA ARG A 153 16.70 -10.49 -12.68
C ARG A 153 17.00 -10.34 -11.19
N VAL A 154 15.99 -10.02 -10.39
CA VAL A 154 16.09 -9.75 -8.95
C VAL A 154 16.37 -11.01 -8.11
N GLU A 155 16.14 -12.22 -8.63
CA GLU A 155 16.53 -13.46 -7.93
C GLU A 155 18.05 -13.58 -7.70
N VAL A 156 18.90 -12.80 -8.38
CA VAL A 156 20.37 -12.97 -8.34
C VAL A 156 21.09 -11.97 -7.41
N GLU A 157 20.47 -10.86 -6.98
CA GLU A 157 21.20 -9.73 -6.36
C GLU A 157 20.80 -9.37 -4.92
N PHE A 158 19.93 -10.16 -4.27
CA PHE A 158 19.43 -9.90 -2.91
C PHE A 158 20.19 -10.63 -1.78
N ASN A 159 21.52 -10.73 -1.88
CA ASN A 159 22.34 -11.26 -0.77
C ASN A 159 22.79 -10.17 0.23
N ASP A 160 22.61 -8.88 -0.09
CA ASP A 160 23.13 -7.78 0.72
C ASP A 160 22.06 -7.15 1.62
N ARG A 161 21.98 -7.65 2.86
CA ARG A 161 21.05 -7.20 3.91
C ARG A 161 21.10 -5.69 4.17
N LEU A 162 22.27 -5.08 3.93
CA LEU A 162 22.54 -3.66 4.17
C LEU A 162 21.92 -2.76 3.09
N LYS A 163 21.88 -3.20 1.83
CA LYS A 163 21.20 -2.48 0.73
C LYS A 163 19.68 -2.48 0.91
N VAL A 164 19.14 -3.57 1.46
CA VAL A 164 17.72 -3.68 1.78
C VAL A 164 17.35 -2.75 2.94
N ALA A 165 18.12 -2.77 4.02
CA ALA A 165 17.92 -1.86 5.15
C ALA A 165 18.06 -0.38 4.74
N PHE A 166 19.03 -0.07 3.87
CA PHE A 166 19.22 1.28 3.34
C PHE A 166 18.08 1.72 2.42
N SER A 167 17.63 0.85 1.51
CA SER A 167 16.50 1.15 0.62
C SER A 167 15.21 1.35 1.41
N VAL A 168 14.95 0.50 2.41
CA VAL A 168 13.80 0.67 3.31
C VAL A 168 13.93 1.97 4.11
N GLY A 169 15.12 2.33 4.59
CA GLY A 169 15.35 3.59 5.32
C GLY A 169 15.30 4.85 4.46
N VAL A 170 15.52 4.76 3.16
CA VAL A 170 15.35 5.89 2.21
C VAL A 170 13.89 6.02 1.74
N LEU A 171 13.12 4.93 1.76
CA LEU A 171 11.73 4.89 1.32
C LEU A 171 10.72 5.25 2.44
N LEU A 172 11.17 5.28 3.69
CA LEU A 172 10.42 5.65 4.90
C LEU A 172 10.73 7.10 5.30
#